data_AF-A0A127QNY4-F1
#
_entry.id   AF-A0A127QNY4-F1
#
_cell.length_a   1.000
_cell.length_b   1.000
_cell.length_c   1.000
_cell.angle_alpha   90.00
_cell.angle_beta   90.00
_cell.angle_gamma   90.00
#
_symmetry.space_group_name_H-M   'P 1'
#
loop_
_entity.id
_entity.type
_entity.pdbx_description
1 polymer ?
#
loop_
_entity_poly.entity_id
_entity_poly.type
_entity_poly.pdbx_seq_one_letter_code
_entity_poly.pdbx_strand_id
1 'polypeptide(L)'
;MIVFNPKKKELKRDLAIVAMVQAAALLYGLHAVYIARPVYVVFSTDRFDLAFANDITDEKLAKVTNREYQSLPKFGPVVIAARRPDDTNARNELLFGSLSGGDDLPQMPQYYVPYTTQRADVLKQSQPLGLLKKFNQNELSIVDALVTKYTALKIDVAYLPLKGKACDLVVIVNRNSAEILEMVNLKPWY
;
A
#
# COMPACT_ATOMS: atom_id res chain seq x y z
N MET A 1 44.29 23.13 22.15
CA MET A 1 44.01 21.69 22.28
C MET A 1 43.87 21.35 23.75
N ILE A 2 42.63 21.25 24.24
CA ILE A 2 42.36 20.98 25.67
C ILE A 2 42.24 19.47 25.84
N VAL A 3 43.29 18.93 26.48
CA VAL A 3 43.43 17.66 27.19
C VAL A 3 42.14 16.81 27.26
N PHE A 4 41.93 15.96 26.25
CA PHE A 4 41.00 14.83 26.33
C PHE A 4 41.65 13.75 27.21
N ASN A 5 41.25 13.65 28.47
CA ASN A 5 41.76 12.64 29.41
C ASN A 5 40.77 11.46 29.53
N PRO A 6 40.99 10.34 28.81
CA PRO A 6 40.07 9.20 28.77
C PRO A 6 39.98 8.39 30.07
N LYS A 7 40.72 8.77 31.14
CA LYS A 7 40.72 8.07 32.44
C LYS A 7 39.64 8.57 33.43
N LYS A 8 38.80 9.54 33.09
CA LYS A 8 37.72 10.02 33.99
C LYS A 8 36.47 9.12 33.93
N LYS A 9 36.01 8.62 35.08
CA LYS A 9 34.79 7.79 35.21
C LYS A 9 33.54 8.45 34.64
N GLU A 10 33.47 9.78 34.70
CA GLU A 10 32.34 10.57 34.18
C GLU A 10 32.17 10.44 32.66
N LEU A 11 33.27 10.34 31.91
CA LEU A 11 33.22 10.17 30.45
C LEU A 11 32.53 8.86 30.04
N LYS A 12 32.72 7.78 30.81
CA LYS A 12 32.05 6.49 30.57
C LYS A 12 30.56 6.56 30.91
N ARG A 13 30.18 7.31 31.95
CA ARG A 13 28.77 7.54 32.33
C ARG A 13 28.06 8.35 31.25
N ASP A 14 28.67 9.44 30.80
CA ASP A 14 28.08 10.31 29.79
C ASP A 14 27.91 9.56 28.47
N LEU A 15 28.91 8.79 28.04
CA LEU A 15 28.81 7.94 26.85
C LEU A 15 27.73 6.85 27.00
N ALA A 16 27.58 6.24 28.18
CA ALA A 16 26.54 5.25 28.46
C ALA A 16 25.14 5.86 28.39
N ILE A 17 24.96 7.08 28.92
CA ILE A 17 23.68 7.82 28.81
C ILE A 17 23.37 8.13 27.35
N VAL A 18 24.34 8.64 26.59
CA VAL A 18 24.17 8.93 25.16
C VAL A 18 23.81 7.65 24.39
N ALA A 19 24.52 6.55 24.63
CA ALA A 19 24.24 5.27 23.99
C ALA A 19 22.83 4.73 24.34
N MET A 20 22.39 4.90 25.59
CA MET A 20 21.04 4.51 26.02
C MET A 20 19.95 5.35 25.34
N VAL A 21 20.13 6.67 25.26
CA VAL A 21 19.19 7.56 24.57
C VAL A 21 19.13 7.22 23.08
N GLN A 22 20.28 6.95 22.44
CA GLN A 22 20.33 6.52 21.04
C GLN A 22 19.64 5.16 20.82
N ALA A 23 19.85 4.19 21.73
CA ALA A 23 19.17 2.91 21.66
C ALA A 23 17.65 3.06 21.81
N ALA A 24 17.19 3.91 22.74
CA ALA A 24 15.77 4.21 22.90
C ALA A 24 15.18 4.87 21.63
N ALA A 25 15.89 5.84 21.05
CA ALA A 25 15.47 6.48 19.81
C ALA A 25 15.41 5.49 18.62
N LEU A 26 16.38 4.58 18.53
CA LEU A 26 16.41 3.53 17.51
C LEU A 26 15.25 2.55 17.66
N LEU A 27 14.98 2.09 18.89
CA LEU A 27 13.86 1.22 19.20
C LEU A 27 12.52 1.87 18.87
N TYR A 28 12.37 3.16 19.20
CA TYR A 28 11.18 3.93 18.84
C TYR A 28 11.02 4.04 17.32
N GLY A 29 12.09 4.37 16.59
CA GLY A 29 12.07 4.43 15.13
C GLY A 29 11.69 3.10 14.50
N LEU A 30 12.26 1.99 14.99
CA LEU A 30 11.93 0.65 14.53
C LEU A 30 10.46 0.31 14.79
N HIS A 31 9.95 0.63 15.98
CA HIS A 31 8.54 0.43 16.33
C HIS A 31 7.61 1.26 15.44
N ALA A 32 7.94 2.53 15.19
CA ALA A 32 7.17 3.41 14.32
C ALA A 32 7.08 2.87 12.88
N VAL A 33 8.20 2.38 12.32
CA VAL A 33 8.21 1.73 11.00
C VAL A 33 7.40 0.44 11.02
N TYR A 34 7.49 -0.35 12.10
CA TYR A 34 6.77 -1.63 12.22
C TYR A 34 5.25 -1.46 12.20
N ILE A 35 4.71 -0.45 12.89
CA ILE A 35 3.26 -0.17 12.91
C ILE A 35 2.77 0.55 11.65
N ALA A 36 3.63 1.35 11.01
CA ALA A 36 3.30 2.09 9.78
C ALA A 36 3.68 1.31 8.50
N ARG A 37 3.85 -0.01 8.58
CA ARG A 37 4.19 -0.83 7.42
C ARG A 37 2.95 -1.11 6.54
N PRO A 38 3.10 -1.15 5.21
CA PRO A 38 2.05 -1.65 4.34
C PRO A 38 1.92 -3.17 4.50
N VAL A 39 0.68 -3.65 4.64
CA VAL A 39 0.36 -5.07 4.85
C VAL A 39 -0.47 -5.66 3.71
N TYR A 40 -1.24 -4.82 2.99
CA TYR A 40 -2.01 -5.26 1.84
C TYR A 40 -1.98 -4.24 0.71
N VAL A 41 -2.08 -4.75 -0.51
CA VAL A 41 -2.46 -4.03 -1.72
C VAL A 41 -3.86 -4.50 -2.07
N VAL A 42 -4.87 -3.69 -1.78
CA VAL A 42 -6.28 -4.10 -1.84
C VAL A 42 -6.91 -3.52 -3.10
N PHE A 43 -7.37 -4.38 -4.00
CA PHE A 43 -8.27 -3.95 -5.07
C PHE A 43 -9.66 -3.69 -4.49
N SER A 44 -10.17 -2.46 -4.64
CA SER A 44 -11.49 -2.07 -4.15
C SER A 44 -12.52 -2.10 -5.28
N THR A 45 -13.07 -0.94 -5.66
CA THR A 45 -14.03 -0.86 -6.77
C THR A 45 -13.35 -0.55 -8.09
N ASP A 46 -12.46 0.43 -8.11
CA ASP A 46 -11.94 1.10 -9.31
C ASP A 46 -10.41 1.26 -9.28
N ARG A 47 -9.78 0.99 -8.14
CA ARG A 47 -8.35 1.17 -7.90
C ARG A 47 -7.82 0.18 -6.88
N PHE A 48 -6.51 0.14 -6.78
CA PHE A 48 -5.81 -0.45 -5.65
C PHE A 48 -5.58 0.61 -4.56
N ASP A 49 -5.62 0.19 -3.30
CA ASP A 49 -5.25 1.03 -2.17
C ASP A 49 -4.27 0.26 -1.27
N LEU A 50 -3.27 0.95 -0.74
CA LEU A 50 -2.37 0.38 0.27
C LEU A 50 -3.04 0.43 1.65
N ALA A 51 -3.26 -0.74 2.24
CA ALA A 51 -3.68 -0.83 3.64
C ALA A 51 -2.46 -1.03 4.54
N PHE A 52 -2.38 -0.22 5.60
CA PHE A 52 -1.27 -0.24 6.55
C PHE A 52 -1.68 -0.96 7.83
N ALA A 53 -0.69 -1.51 8.55
CA ALA A 53 -0.97 -2.25 9.78
C ALA A 53 -1.71 -1.41 10.83
N ASN A 54 -1.37 -0.11 10.93
CA ASN A 54 -2.04 0.81 11.83
C ASN A 54 -3.47 1.22 11.42
N ASP A 55 -3.90 0.92 10.19
CA ASP A 55 -5.28 1.17 9.77
C ASP A 55 -6.22 0.01 10.14
N ILE A 56 -5.67 -1.16 10.42
CA ILE A 56 -6.42 -2.39 10.70
C ILE A 56 -6.33 -2.69 12.20
N THR A 57 -7.30 -2.20 12.97
CA THR A 57 -7.35 -2.39 14.42
C THR A 57 -7.81 -3.80 14.80
N ASP A 58 -7.51 -4.24 16.03
CA ASP A 58 -7.95 -5.53 16.56
C ASP A 58 -9.49 -5.65 16.57
N GLU A 59 -10.21 -4.54 16.76
CA GLU A 59 -11.67 -4.48 16.68
C GLU A 59 -12.19 -4.81 15.27
N LYS A 60 -11.47 -4.41 14.23
CA LYS A 60 -11.80 -4.74 12.84
C LYS A 60 -11.45 -6.20 12.54
N LEU A 61 -10.31 -6.68 13.03
CA LEU A 61 -9.92 -8.09 12.89
C LEU A 61 -10.92 -9.03 13.58
N ALA A 62 -11.51 -8.62 14.70
CA ALA A 62 -12.54 -9.38 15.40
C ALA A 62 -13.83 -9.57 14.57
N LYS A 63 -14.08 -8.72 13.57
CA LYS A 63 -15.23 -8.84 12.65
C LYS A 63 -14.97 -9.80 11.48
N VAL A 64 -13.73 -10.26 11.31
CA VAL A 64 -13.33 -11.11 10.19
C VAL A 64 -13.77 -12.55 10.42
N THR A 65 -14.56 -13.08 9.49
CA THR A 65 -15.00 -14.48 9.50
C THR A 65 -14.00 -15.42 8.82
N ASN A 66 -13.24 -14.94 7.83
CA ASN A 66 -12.22 -15.72 7.15
C ASN A 66 -10.91 -15.74 7.95
N ARG A 67 -10.47 -16.93 8.38
CA ARG A 67 -9.23 -17.13 9.15
C ARG A 67 -7.97 -16.59 8.45
N GLU A 68 -7.93 -16.57 7.13
CA GLU A 68 -6.78 -16.06 6.37
C GLU A 68 -6.53 -14.57 6.64
N TYR A 69 -7.59 -13.79 6.88
CA TYR A 69 -7.52 -12.33 7.07
C TYR A 69 -7.67 -11.90 8.53
N GLN A 70 -7.72 -12.85 9.48
CA GLN A 70 -7.75 -12.56 10.93
C GLN A 70 -6.38 -12.13 11.47
N SER A 71 -5.32 -12.26 10.69
CA SER A 71 -3.98 -11.82 11.06
C SER A 71 -3.33 -11.05 9.92
N LEU A 72 -2.42 -10.14 10.27
CA LEU A 72 -1.72 -9.32 9.29
C LEU A 72 -0.45 -10.01 8.77
N PRO A 73 -0.15 -9.91 7.47
CA PRO A 73 1.12 -10.32 6.89
C PRO A 73 2.31 -9.70 7.62
N LYS A 74 3.34 -10.52 7.83
CA LYS A 74 4.59 -10.11 8.50
C LYS A 74 5.69 -9.72 7.53
N PHE A 75 5.69 -10.29 6.32
CA PHE A 75 6.80 -10.21 5.36
C PHE A 75 6.51 -9.33 4.13
N GLY A 76 5.74 -8.26 4.32
CA GLY A 76 5.40 -7.30 3.27
C GLY A 76 3.95 -7.40 2.80
N PRO A 77 3.58 -6.54 1.84
CA PRO A 77 2.19 -6.43 1.41
C PRO A 77 1.75 -7.63 0.56
N VAL A 78 0.56 -8.16 0.87
CA VAL A 78 -0.09 -9.19 0.05
C VAL A 78 -1.16 -8.55 -0.83
N VAL A 79 -1.24 -8.97 -2.09
CA VAL A 79 -2.28 -8.51 -3.01
C VAL A 79 -3.57 -9.26 -2.74
N ILE A 80 -4.62 -8.53 -2.41
CA ILE A 80 -5.96 -9.04 -2.15
C ILE A 80 -7.00 -8.14 -2.82
N ALA A 81 -8.27 -8.51 -2.72
CA ALA A 81 -9.36 -7.62 -3.09
C ALA A 81 -10.35 -7.47 -1.94
N ALA A 82 -11.11 -6.39 -1.93
CA ALA A 82 -12.21 -6.19 -1.00
C ALA A 82 -13.53 -6.15 -1.78
N ARG A 83 -14.43 -7.09 -1.47
CA ARG A 83 -15.75 -7.13 -2.09
C ARG A 83 -16.66 -6.13 -1.39
N ARG A 84 -17.42 -5.35 -2.15
CA ARG A 84 -18.46 -4.51 -1.54
C ARG A 84 -19.47 -5.37 -0.76
N PRO A 85 -19.99 -4.88 0.38
CA PRO A 85 -21.08 -5.55 1.07
C PRO A 85 -22.29 -5.68 0.15
N ASP A 86 -23.00 -6.81 0.24
CA ASP A 86 -24.26 -7.01 -0.47
C ASP A 86 -25.42 -6.24 0.19
N ASP A 87 -25.32 -6.00 1.51
CA ASP A 87 -26.33 -5.29 2.28
C ASP A 87 -26.33 -3.78 1.99
N THR A 88 -27.54 -3.24 1.76
CA THR A 88 -27.71 -1.84 1.37
C THR A 88 -27.37 -0.87 2.51
N ASN A 89 -27.64 -1.25 3.77
CA ASN A 89 -27.30 -0.40 4.91
C ASN A 89 -25.80 -0.34 5.12
N ALA A 90 -25.11 -1.49 5.08
CA ALA A 90 -23.65 -1.56 5.14
C ALA A 90 -22.99 -0.76 4.01
N ARG A 91 -23.54 -0.80 2.79
CA ARG A 91 -23.07 0.04 1.67
C ARG A 91 -23.24 1.53 1.95
N ASN A 92 -24.36 1.94 2.51
CA ASN A 92 -24.61 3.34 2.83
C ASN A 92 -23.67 3.81 3.95
N GLU A 93 -23.47 3.01 4.99
CA GLU A 93 -22.51 3.29 6.06
C GLU A 93 -21.09 3.47 5.52
N LEU A 94 -20.65 2.64 4.56
CA LEU A 94 -19.36 2.81 3.90
C LEU A 94 -19.25 4.14 3.16
N LEU A 95 -20.30 4.51 2.39
CA LEU A 95 -20.31 5.75 1.62
C LEU A 95 -20.29 6.98 2.54
N PHE A 96 -21.13 7.01 3.58
CA PHE A 96 -21.19 8.12 4.53
C PHE A 96 -19.93 8.20 5.40
N GLY A 97 -19.39 7.05 5.82
CA GLY A 97 -18.12 6.94 6.53
C GLY A 97 -16.98 7.52 5.71
N SER A 98 -16.83 7.10 4.45
CA SER A 98 -15.76 7.58 3.55
C SER A 98 -15.85 9.08 3.29
N LEU A 99 -17.06 9.65 3.14
CA LEU A 99 -17.27 11.09 2.95
C LEU A 99 -16.89 11.92 4.20
N SER A 100 -16.99 11.32 5.38
CA SER A 100 -16.67 11.97 6.66
C SER A 100 -15.20 11.77 7.06
N GLY A 101 -14.37 11.22 6.17
CA GLY A 101 -12.98 10.88 6.46
C GLY A 101 -12.80 9.61 7.31
N GLY A 102 -13.86 8.80 7.43
CA GLY A 102 -13.82 7.48 8.04
C GLY A 102 -13.22 6.42 7.12
N ASP A 103 -13.22 5.18 7.60
CA ASP A 103 -12.58 4.06 6.91
C ASP A 103 -13.21 3.79 5.54
N ASP A 104 -12.36 3.66 4.52
CA ASP A 104 -12.76 3.17 3.20
C ASP A 104 -12.69 1.62 3.18
N LEU A 105 -13.31 1.00 2.18
CA LEU A 105 -13.34 -0.44 1.98
C LEU A 105 -11.96 -1.16 2.11
N PRO A 106 -10.82 -0.58 1.65
CA PRO A 106 -9.50 -1.15 1.86
C PRO A 106 -9.11 -1.41 3.32
N GLN A 107 -9.70 -0.69 4.27
CA GLN A 107 -9.37 -0.75 5.69
C GLN A 107 -10.30 -1.68 6.47
N MET A 108 -11.18 -2.40 5.78
CA MET A 108 -12.20 -3.26 6.38
C MET A 108 -11.94 -4.74 6.06
N PRO A 109 -11.16 -5.44 6.89
CA PRO A 109 -10.71 -6.80 6.61
C PRO A 109 -11.84 -7.84 6.52
N GLN A 110 -13.00 -7.54 7.10
CA GLN A 110 -14.20 -8.37 7.00
C GLN A 110 -14.71 -8.56 5.55
N TYR A 111 -14.33 -7.67 4.64
CA TYR A 111 -14.71 -7.71 3.23
C TYR A 111 -13.60 -8.25 2.32
N TYR A 112 -12.47 -8.65 2.88
CA TYR A 112 -11.35 -9.18 2.11
C TYR A 112 -11.69 -10.53 1.49
N VAL A 113 -11.30 -10.67 0.22
CA VAL A 113 -11.44 -11.86 -0.60
C VAL A 113 -10.16 -12.06 -1.42
N PRO A 114 -9.89 -13.30 -1.89
CA PRO A 114 -8.74 -13.53 -2.76
C PRO A 114 -8.83 -12.67 -4.02
N TYR A 115 -7.71 -12.06 -4.41
CA TYR A 115 -7.62 -11.22 -5.62
C TYR A 115 -8.16 -11.90 -6.88
N THR A 116 -7.95 -13.22 -6.98
CA THR A 116 -8.40 -14.05 -8.10
C THR A 116 -9.92 -13.98 -8.31
N THR A 117 -10.70 -13.74 -7.26
CA THR A 117 -12.17 -13.65 -7.32
C THR A 117 -12.68 -12.36 -7.97
N GLN A 118 -11.85 -11.32 -8.04
CA GLN A 118 -12.23 -9.99 -8.56
C GLN A 118 -11.53 -9.62 -9.87
N ARG A 119 -10.86 -10.56 -10.54
CA ARG A 119 -10.13 -10.32 -11.80
C ARG A 119 -11.00 -9.69 -12.89
N ALA A 120 -12.25 -10.12 -13.00
CA ALA A 120 -13.18 -9.56 -13.99
C ALA A 120 -13.44 -8.06 -13.75
N ASP A 121 -13.63 -7.66 -12.48
CA ASP A 121 -13.82 -6.27 -12.11
C ASP A 121 -12.54 -5.44 -12.30
N VAL A 122 -11.37 -6.01 -11.97
CA VAL A 122 -10.07 -5.37 -12.26
C VAL A 122 -9.95 -5.03 -13.75
N LEU A 123 -10.23 -5.99 -14.63
CA LEU A 123 -10.16 -5.77 -16.08
C LEU A 123 -11.17 -4.73 -16.56
N LYS A 124 -12.38 -4.75 -16.01
CA LYS A 124 -13.43 -3.78 -16.33
C LYS A 124 -13.03 -2.35 -16.01
N GLN A 125 -12.28 -2.15 -14.93
CA GLN A 125 -11.85 -0.82 -14.47
C GLN A 125 -10.49 -0.40 -15.01
N SER A 126 -9.75 -1.36 -15.60
CA SER A 126 -8.44 -1.11 -16.17
C SER A 126 -8.48 -0.10 -17.31
N GLN A 127 -7.50 0.79 -17.31
CA GLN A 127 -7.39 1.91 -18.23
C GLN A 127 -6.29 1.64 -19.27
N PRO A 128 -6.43 2.16 -20.51
CA PRO A 128 -5.37 2.04 -21.52
C PRO A 128 -4.07 2.72 -21.07
N LEU A 129 -2.94 2.03 -21.23
CA LEU A 129 -1.62 2.52 -20.80
C LEU A 129 -1.28 3.91 -21.35
N GLY A 130 -1.72 4.22 -22.57
CA GLY A 130 -1.49 5.52 -23.21
C GLY A 130 -2.11 6.72 -22.48
N LEU A 131 -3.12 6.53 -21.61
CA LEU A 131 -3.69 7.63 -20.82
C LEU A 131 -2.69 8.18 -19.80
N LEU A 132 -1.70 7.40 -19.35
CA LEU A 132 -0.68 7.86 -18.41
C LEU A 132 0.13 9.05 -18.94
N LYS A 133 0.26 9.19 -20.26
CA LYS A 133 0.95 10.34 -20.88
C LYS A 133 0.28 11.68 -20.54
N LYS A 134 -1.04 11.67 -20.28
CA LYS A 134 -1.78 12.88 -19.90
C LYS A 134 -1.36 13.41 -18.53
N PHE A 135 -1.08 12.51 -17.60
CA PHE A 135 -0.76 12.85 -16.20
C PHE A 135 0.75 12.97 -15.94
N ASN A 136 1.57 12.39 -16.82
CA ASN A 136 3.03 12.27 -16.65
C ASN A 136 3.80 13.01 -17.75
N GLN A 137 3.48 14.29 -17.98
CA GLN A 137 4.09 15.08 -19.06
C GLN A 137 5.62 15.22 -18.92
N ASN A 138 6.14 15.19 -17.70
CA ASN A 138 7.58 15.24 -17.42
C ASN A 138 8.26 13.87 -17.49
N GLU A 139 7.50 12.77 -17.56
CA GLU A 139 8.02 11.39 -17.53
C GLU A 139 7.56 10.55 -18.72
N LEU A 140 7.31 11.21 -19.86
CA LEU A 140 6.87 10.55 -21.09
C LEU A 140 7.83 9.44 -21.55
N SER A 141 9.14 9.61 -21.35
CA SER A 141 10.14 8.60 -21.67
C SER A 141 9.95 7.29 -20.89
N ILE A 142 9.47 7.36 -19.64
CA ILE A 142 9.19 6.18 -18.82
C ILE A 142 7.94 5.48 -19.34
N VAL A 143 6.89 6.24 -19.68
CA VAL A 143 5.67 5.69 -20.28
C VAL A 143 5.96 5.03 -21.62
N ASP A 144 6.78 5.65 -22.47
CA ASP A 144 7.19 5.08 -23.75
C ASP A 144 8.02 3.81 -23.57
N ALA A 145 8.95 3.78 -22.60
CA ALA A 145 9.70 2.57 -22.28
C ALA A 145 8.80 1.41 -21.84
N LEU A 146 7.74 1.67 -21.05
CA LEU A 146 6.75 0.66 -20.67
C LEU A 146 5.98 0.14 -21.90
N VAL A 147 5.53 1.04 -22.77
CA VAL A 147 4.84 0.66 -24.01
C VAL A 147 5.76 -0.21 -24.89
N THR A 148 7.01 0.21 -25.11
CA THR A 148 7.98 -0.56 -25.89
C THR A 148 8.27 -1.92 -25.27
N LYS A 149 8.48 -1.99 -23.95
CA LYS A 149 8.71 -3.23 -23.19
C LYS A 149 7.57 -4.24 -23.42
N TYR A 150 6.32 -3.83 -23.18
CA TYR A 150 5.18 -4.74 -23.28
C TYR A 150 4.79 -5.08 -24.72
N THR A 151 5.03 -4.16 -25.66
CA THR A 151 4.91 -4.44 -27.10
C THR A 151 5.91 -5.53 -27.54
N ALA A 152 7.18 -5.42 -27.12
CA ALA A 152 8.20 -6.41 -27.45
C ALA A 152 7.89 -7.79 -26.84
N LEU A 153 7.32 -7.83 -25.64
CA LEU A 153 6.88 -9.05 -24.96
C LEU A 153 5.58 -9.63 -25.52
N LYS A 154 4.88 -8.91 -26.42
CA LYS A 154 3.56 -9.29 -26.96
C LYS A 154 2.51 -9.53 -25.87
N ILE A 155 2.58 -8.76 -24.78
CA ILE A 155 1.62 -8.80 -23.67
C ILE A 155 0.72 -7.57 -23.79
N ASP A 156 -0.59 -7.80 -23.93
CA ASP A 156 -1.56 -6.71 -23.84
C ASP A 156 -1.71 -6.28 -22.38
N VAL A 157 -1.52 -4.99 -22.13
CA VAL A 157 -1.46 -4.42 -20.79
C VAL A 157 -2.43 -3.27 -20.64
N ALA A 158 -2.97 -3.17 -19.44
CA ALA A 158 -3.74 -2.03 -18.97
C ALA A 158 -3.18 -1.58 -17.63
N TYR A 159 -3.65 -0.44 -17.12
CA TYR A 159 -3.22 0.06 -15.83
C TYR A 159 -4.41 0.33 -14.91
N LEU A 160 -4.17 0.24 -13.61
CA LEU A 160 -5.06 0.78 -12.59
C LEU A 160 -4.28 1.70 -11.65
N PRO A 161 -4.92 2.72 -11.07
CA PRO A 161 -4.32 3.50 -10.00
C PRO A 161 -4.04 2.66 -8.76
N LEU A 162 -2.97 3.00 -8.04
CA LEU A 162 -2.71 2.55 -6.68
C LEU A 162 -2.58 3.76 -5.77
N LYS A 163 -3.50 3.88 -4.82
CA LYS A 163 -3.49 4.96 -3.83
C LYS A 163 -2.61 4.60 -2.64
N GLY A 164 -1.66 5.46 -2.34
CA GLY A 164 -0.80 5.35 -1.17
C GLY A 164 -1.04 6.49 -0.17
N LYS A 165 -0.41 6.40 1.01
CA LYS A 165 -0.44 7.51 1.99
C LYS A 165 0.48 8.68 1.61
N ALA A 166 1.63 8.39 1.01
CA ALA A 166 2.66 9.38 0.68
C ALA A 166 2.67 9.74 -0.81
N CYS A 167 2.45 8.77 -1.69
CA CYS A 167 2.36 8.96 -3.12
C CYS A 167 1.43 7.92 -3.73
N ASP A 168 0.83 8.30 -4.85
CA ASP A 168 0.04 7.39 -5.69
C ASP A 168 0.94 6.80 -6.76
N LEU A 169 0.71 5.53 -7.07
CA LEU A 169 1.45 4.76 -8.07
C LEU A 169 0.48 4.23 -9.13
N VAL A 170 1.04 3.51 -10.09
CA VAL A 170 0.29 2.81 -11.13
C VAL A 170 0.59 1.32 -11.04
N VAL A 171 -0.45 0.49 -11.09
CA VAL A 171 -0.33 -0.97 -11.24
C VAL A 171 -0.55 -1.32 -12.70
N ILE A 172 0.43 -1.99 -13.29
CA ILE A 172 0.33 -2.55 -14.64
C ILE A 172 -0.21 -3.97 -14.53
N VAL A 173 -1.28 -4.26 -15.28
CA VAL A 173 -1.93 -5.56 -15.30
C VAL A 173 -1.99 -6.12 -16.71
N ASN A 174 -1.90 -7.44 -16.82
CA ASN A 174 -2.19 -8.16 -18.05
C ASN A 174 -3.69 -8.08 -18.37
N ARG A 175 -4.05 -7.60 -19.56
CA ARG A 175 -5.45 -7.38 -19.96
C ARG A 175 -6.27 -8.66 -20.15
N ASN A 176 -5.61 -9.80 -20.27
CA ASN A 176 -6.26 -11.10 -20.44
C ASN A 176 -6.46 -11.84 -19.11
N SER A 177 -5.44 -11.82 -18.24
CA SER A 177 -5.43 -12.61 -16.99
C SER A 177 -5.71 -11.79 -15.73
N ALA A 178 -5.69 -10.47 -15.80
CA ALA A 178 -5.64 -9.55 -14.66
C ALA A 178 -4.44 -9.82 -13.74
N GLU A 179 -3.38 -10.45 -14.22
CA GLU A 179 -2.16 -10.63 -13.45
C GLU A 179 -1.44 -9.29 -13.29
N ILE A 180 -1.02 -8.98 -12.07
CA ILE A 180 -0.21 -7.80 -11.78
C ILE A 180 1.21 -8.08 -12.27
N LEU A 181 1.68 -7.26 -13.21
CA LEU A 181 2.98 -7.42 -13.84
C LEU A 181 4.04 -6.58 -13.13
N GLU A 182 3.73 -5.33 -12.83
CA GLU A 182 4.60 -4.43 -12.08
C GLU A 182 3.82 -3.24 -11.48
N MET A 183 4.41 -2.59 -10.48
CA MET A 183 3.95 -1.32 -9.93
C MET A 183 5.00 -0.25 -10.26
N VAL A 184 4.57 0.85 -10.86
CA VAL A 184 5.47 1.90 -11.36
C VAL A 184 5.14 3.24 -10.71
N ASN A 185 6.20 4.00 -10.43
CA ASN A 185 6.09 5.36 -9.89
C ASN A 185 5.72 6.34 -11.00
N LEU A 186 4.47 6.28 -11.43
CA LEU A 186 3.84 7.22 -12.35
C LEU A 186 2.55 7.71 -11.72
N LYS A 187 2.14 8.94 -12.07
CA LYS A 187 0.88 9.51 -11.63
C LYS A 187 -0.30 8.85 -12.37
N PRO A 188 -1.27 8.26 -11.66
CA PRO A 188 -2.46 7.68 -12.29
C PRO A 188 -3.54 8.72 -12.65
N TRP A 189 -3.45 9.93 -12.06
CA TRP A 189 -4.35 11.07 -12.20
C TRP A 189 -3.60 12.40 -11.95
N TYR A 190 -4.29 13.54 -12.06
CA TYR A 190 -3.73 14.87 -11.80
C TYR A 190 -3.37 15.09 -10.32
#